data_AF-A0A564Z8Z9-F1
#
_entry.id   AF-A0A564Z8Z9-F1
#
_cell.length_a   1.000
_cell.length_b   1.000
_cell.length_c   1.000
_cell.angle_alpha   90.00
_cell.angle_beta   90.00
_cell.angle_gamma   90.00
#
_symmetry.space_group_name_H-M   'P 1'
#
loop_
_entity.id
_entity.type
_entity.pdbx_description
1 polymer ?
#
loop_
_entity_poly.entity_id
_entity_poly.type
_entity_poly.pdbx_seq_one_letter_code
_entity_poly.pdbx_strand_id
1 'polypeptide(L)'
;IVSRSFPVQSNEDYVWSLHVAPHGKSPELRDYISVCLVMESKKQSDVCSTSMDATHAPTSLIPARFRCSLLDQKGRIAHTN
;
A
#
# COMPACT_ATOMS: atom_id res chain seq x y z
N ILE A 1 4.71 -4.94 11.46
CA ILE A 1 4.06 -3.70 11.95
C ILE A 1 3.21 -3.16 10.81
N VAL A 2 1.95 -2.81 11.06
CA VAL A 2 1.03 -2.33 10.03
C VAL A 2 0.51 -0.95 10.46
N SER A 3 0.58 0.03 9.57
CA SER A 3 -0.01 1.35 9.82
C SER A 3 -1.54 1.28 9.77
N ARG A 4 -2.21 2.32 10.27
CA ARG A 4 -3.61 2.54 9.88
C ARG A 4 -3.70 2.73 8.37
N SER A 5 -4.81 2.31 7.79
CA SER A 5 -5.09 2.60 6.39
C SER A 5 -5.37 4.09 6.19
N PHE A 6 -4.94 4.64 5.06
CA PHE A 6 -5.08 6.04 4.69
C PHE A 6 -5.57 6.16 3.24
N PRO A 7 -6.44 7.14 2.94
CA PRO A 7 -6.84 7.42 1.58
C PRO A 7 -5.72 8.15 0.82
N VAL A 8 -5.69 8.02 -0.50
CA VAL A 8 -4.85 8.85 -1.37
C VAL A 8 -5.79 9.61 -2.31
N GLN A 9 -5.69 10.94 -2.33
CA GLN A 9 -6.65 11.79 -3.06
C GLN A 9 -6.73 11.48 -4.55
N SER A 10 -5.64 11.02 -5.17
CA SER A 10 -5.62 10.64 -6.58
C SER A 10 -6.32 9.31 -6.87
N ASN A 11 -6.76 8.56 -5.85
CA ASN A 11 -7.44 7.29 -6.01
C ASN A 11 -8.40 7.02 -4.84
N GLU A 12 -9.66 7.43 -5.01
CA GLU A 12 -10.69 7.32 -3.97
C GLU A 12 -11.26 5.90 -3.81
N ASP A 13 -11.08 5.00 -4.77
CA ASP A 13 -11.64 3.64 -4.71
C ASP A 13 -10.81 2.68 -3.84
N TYR A 14 -9.63 3.14 -3.39
CA TYR A 14 -8.69 2.32 -2.64
C TYR A 14 -8.29 3.00 -1.33
N VAL A 15 -7.92 2.17 -0.37
CA VAL A 15 -7.18 2.58 0.81
C VAL A 15 -5.78 1.99 0.76
N TRP A 16 -4.86 2.68 1.40
CA TRP A 16 -3.46 2.32 1.39
C TRP A 16 -2.96 2.11 2.81
N SER A 17 -2.00 1.21 3.01
CA SER A 17 -1.36 1.00 4.30
C SER A 17 0.14 0.75 4.12
N LEU A 18 0.92 1.05 5.15
CA LEU A 18 2.35 0.73 5.21
C LEU A 18 2.55 -0.50 6.07
N HIS A 19 3.23 -1.49 5.51
CA HIS A 19 3.64 -2.69 6.21
C HIS A 19 5.16 -2.64 6.40
N VAL A 20 5.59 -2.65 7.66
CA VAL A 20 7.00 -2.66 8.04
C VAL A 20 7.34 -4.02 8.65
N ALA A 21 8.30 -4.71 8.04
CA ALA A 21 8.89 -5.94 8.56
C ALA A 21 10.33 -5.64 9.00
N PRO A 22 10.60 -5.57 10.33
CA PRO A 22 11.94 -5.23 10.85
C PRO A 22 13.04 -6.23 10.49
N HIS A 23 12.66 -7.46 10.11
CA HIS A 23 13.58 -8.57 9.79
C HIS A 23 13.35 -9.06 8.36
N GLY A 24 13.10 -8.15 7.44
CA GLY A 24 12.78 -8.48 6.06
C GLY A 24 11.38 -9.04 5.85
N LYS A 25 10.88 -8.94 4.61
CA LYS A 25 9.61 -9.56 4.21
C LYS A 25 9.75 -11.07 3.92
N SER A 26 10.97 -11.53 3.68
CA SER A 26 11.30 -12.92 3.38
C SER A 26 12.66 -13.29 3.98
N PRO A 27 13.00 -14.59 4.11
CA PRO A 27 14.24 -15.04 4.72
C PRO A 27 15.51 -14.45 4.08
N GLU A 28 15.48 -14.20 2.78
CA GLU A 28 16.61 -13.63 2.01
C GLU A 28 16.86 -12.16 2.34
N LEU A 29 15.86 -11.48 2.91
CA LEU A 29 15.90 -10.07 3.26
C LEU A 29 16.05 -9.83 4.76
N ARG A 30 16.42 -10.86 5.54
CA ARG A 30 16.47 -10.79 7.01
C ARG A 30 17.32 -9.66 7.58
N ASP A 31 18.35 -9.26 6.84
CA ASP A 31 19.29 -8.20 7.23
C ASP A 31 18.79 -6.79 6.85
N TYR A 32 17.61 -6.70 6.23
CA TYR A 32 16.98 -5.47 5.80
C TYR A 32 15.69 -5.21 6.57
N ILE A 33 15.35 -3.93 6.75
CA ILE A 33 13.99 -3.54 7.09
C ILE A 33 13.20 -3.42 5.79
N SER A 34 12.15 -4.23 5.63
CA SER A 34 11.27 -4.12 4.46
C SER A 34 10.11 -3.18 4.76
N VAL A 35 9.92 -2.18 3.89
CA VAL A 35 8.77 -1.27 3.90
C VAL A 35 7.96 -1.51 2.64
N CYS A 36 6.71 -1.92 2.80
CA CYS A 36 5.79 -2.20 1.69
C CYS A 36 4.62 -1.25 1.74
N LEU A 37 4.30 -0.63 0.61
CA LEU A 37 3.04 0.07 0.41
C LEU A 37 2.01 -0.92 -0.13
N VAL A 38 0.91 -1.09 0.58
CA VAL A 38 -0.19 -2.02 0.24
C VAL A 38 -1.40 -1.20 -0.18
N MET A 39 -2.07 -1.64 -1.25
CA MET A 39 -3.28 -1.03 -1.79
C MET A 39 -4.43 -2.04 -1.67
N GLU A 40 -5.56 -1.62 -1.11
CA GLU A 40 -6.75 -2.46 -0.93
C GLU A 40 -7.98 -1.74 -1.49
N SER A 41 -8.84 -2.46 -2.23
CA SER A 41 -10.07 -1.86 -2.72
C SER A 41 -11.02 -1.60 -1.56
N LYS A 42 -11.67 -0.44 -1.58
CA LYS A 42 -12.85 -0.18 -0.76
C LYS A 42 -13.98 -1.01 -1.35
N LYS A 43 -14.09 -2.29 -0.99
CA LYS A 43 -15.26 -3.08 -1.41
C LYS A 43 -16.51 -2.36 -0.91
N GLN A 44 -17.30 -1.85 -1.86
CA GLN A 44 -18.66 -1.41 -1.59
C GLN A 44 -19.40 -2.66 -1.14
N SER A 45 -19.85 -2.68 0.11
CA SER A 45 -20.75 -3.73 0.59
C SER A 45 -22.12 -3.49 -0.05
N ASP A 46 -22.25 -3.77 -1.34
CA ASP A 46 -23.54 -3.81 -1.98
C ASP A 46 -24.21 -5.15 -1.63
N VAL A 47 -25.20 -5.05 -0.75
CA VAL A 47 -26.18 -6.09 -0.55
C VAL A 47 -26.96 -6.26 -1.86
N CYS A 48 -26.70 -7.39 -2.53
CA CYS A 48 -27.56 -8.13 -3.48
C CYS A 48 -28.13 -7.38 -4.69
N SER A 49 -27.61 -7.71 -5.88
CA SER A 49 -28.43 -8.16 -7.03
C SER A 49 -27.56 -8.83 -8.10
N THR A 50 -27.90 -10.08 -8.38
CA THR A 50 -27.70 -10.90 -9.58
C THR A 50 -27.11 -10.22 -10.82
N SER A 51 -25.94 -10.68 -11.29
CA SER A 51 -25.76 -11.39 -12.57
C SER A 51 -24.26 -11.60 -12.86
N MET A 52 -23.94 -12.75 -13.47
CA MET A 52 -22.61 -13.04 -13.98
C MET A 52 -22.37 -12.20 -15.23
N ASP A 53 -21.40 -11.28 -15.19
CA ASP A 53 -20.62 -10.97 -16.39
C ASP A 53 -19.20 -10.57 -15.99
N ALA A 54 -18.24 -11.16 -16.69
CA ALA A 54 -16.83 -11.08 -16.42
C ALA A 54 -16.24 -9.80 -17.04
N THR A 55 -15.06 -9.43 -16.55
CA THR A 55 -14.16 -8.38 -17.07
C THR A 55 -14.27 -7.02 -16.38
N HIS A 56 -14.10 -6.98 -15.06
CA HIS A 56 -13.38 -5.84 -14.49
C HIS A 56 -11.89 -6.09 -14.70
N ALA A 57 -11.34 -5.50 -15.77
CA ALA A 57 -9.91 -5.29 -15.86
C ALA A 57 -9.45 -4.66 -14.53
N PRO A 58 -8.36 -5.13 -13.89
CA PRO A 58 -7.84 -4.45 -12.72
C PRO A 58 -7.59 -3.02 -13.15
N THR A 59 -8.37 -2.11 -12.56
CA THR A 59 -8.29 -0.67 -12.73
C THR A 59 -6.82 -0.35 -12.75
N SER A 60 -6.36 0.14 -13.92
CA SER A 60 -4.99 0.51 -14.22
C SER A 60 -4.30 0.90 -12.93
N LEU A 61 -3.23 0.17 -12.57
CA LEU A 61 -2.25 0.63 -11.60
C LEU A 61 -1.85 2.02 -12.06
N ILE A 62 -2.58 3.05 -11.62
CA ILE A 62 -2.14 4.43 -11.75
C ILE A 62 -0.71 4.32 -11.21
N PRO A 63 0.33 4.64 -11.98
CA PRO A 63 1.69 4.53 -11.52
C PRO A 63 1.80 5.47 -10.32
N ALA A 64 1.54 4.92 -9.13
CA ALA A 64 1.48 5.67 -7.91
C ALA A 64 2.93 6.07 -7.70
N ARG A 65 3.21 7.35 -7.94
CA ARG A 65 4.53 7.92 -7.71
C ARG A 65 4.77 7.82 -6.21
N PHE A 66 5.46 6.76 -5.80
CA PHE A 66 5.72 6.45 -4.41
C PHE A 66 7.13 6.91 -4.05
N ARG A 67 7.21 7.77 -3.03
CA ARG A 67 8.46 8.17 -2.40
C ARG A 67 8.41 7.77 -0.93
N CYS A 68 9.35 6.95 -0.52
CA CYS A 68 9.59 6.58 0.86
C CYS A 68 10.84 7.30 1.35
N SER A 69 10.77 7.95 2.50
CA SER A 69 11.93 8.58 3.12
C SER A 69 12.12 8.06 4.54
N LEU A 70 13.34 7.65 4.85
CA LEU A 70 13.76 7.31 6.20
C LEU A 70 14.21 8.60 6.89
N LEU A 71 13.65 8.89 8.06
CA LEU A 71 14.03 10.05 8.85
C LEU A 71 14.95 9.66 10.00
N ASP A 72 15.88 10.54 10.35
CA ASP A 72 16.66 10.42 11.58
C ASP A 72 15.86 10.89 12.81
N GLN A 73 16.46 10.78 14.00
CA GLN A 73 15.83 11.18 15.27
C GLN A 73 15.50 12.68 15.35
N LYS A 74 16.06 13.51 14.48
CA LYS A 74 15.79 14.96 14.38
C LYS A 74 14.77 15.27 13.28
N GLY A 75 14.18 14.24 12.66
CA GLY A 75 13.22 14.39 11.57
C GLY A 75 13.84 14.73 10.21
N ARG A 76 15.16 14.61 10.04
CA ARG A 76 15.85 14.90 8.77
C ARG A 76 15.86 13.67 7.88
N ILE A 77 15.79 13.85 6.56
CA ILE A 77 15.84 12.74 5.59
C ILE A 77 17.25 12.12 5.62
N ALA A 78 17.33 10.88 6.11
CA ALA A 78 18.54 10.05 6.08
C ALA A 78 18.67 9.31 4.74
N HIS A 79 17.55 8.90 4.15
CA HIS A 79 17.51 8.20 2.87
C HIS A 79 16.17 8.42 2.16
N THR A 80 16.17 8.42 0.83
CA THR A 80 14.98 8.35 -0.02
C THR A 80 15.26 7.38 -1.15
N ASN A 81 14.26 6.59 -1.53
CA ASN A 81 14.28 5.90 -2.81
C ASN A 81 13.98 6.85 -3.97
#